data_AF-A0A7S1V0D5-F1
#
_entry.id   AF-A0A7S1V0D5-F1
#
_cell.length_a   1.000
_cell.length_b   1.000
_cell.length_c   1.000
_cell.angle_alpha   90.00
_cell.angle_beta   90.00
_cell.angle_gamma   90.00
#
_symmetry.space_group_name_H-M   'P 1'
#
loop_
_entity.id
_entity.type
_entity.pdbx_description
1 polymer ?
#
loop_
_entity_poly.entity_id
_entity_poly.type
_entity_poly.pdbx_seq_one_letter_code
_entity_poly.pdbx_strand_id
1 'polypeptide(L)'
;GMRSVDIADEATVVQEKVVVATGLFPKDINATAMVQVWTPLTEENPKDEWALPTFKWIPLGNPINGNNALFGQNVKLSQDGSLLAVQGSKNMPPDDNDDSGLGLSCFIRMFQYLESEADWVQLGQDITHENDRYEEYCPDMTLSADGLTLVYGYRGFDKDCPHDPTPHGHVRVWSFDTASQQWIRKGPDLDTLFPNIESQQEAYYFGTDHHLSAEGDRVTVLGFELVSLSRVADE
;
A
#
# COMPACT_ATOMS: atom_id res chain seq x y z
N GLY A 1 55.01 4.46 -28.45
CA GLY A 1 53.76 5.20 -28.62
C GLY A 1 52.72 4.63 -27.66
N MET A 2 51.98 5.53 -27.00
CA MET A 2 50.60 5.44 -26.43
C MET A 2 50.09 4.07 -25.94
N ARG A 3 49.77 3.93 -24.63
CA ARG A 3 48.42 4.07 -23.97
C ARG A 3 47.43 2.97 -24.43
N SER A 4 46.62 2.30 -23.61
CA SER A 4 46.18 2.46 -22.21
C SER A 4 45.54 1.14 -21.74
N VAL A 5 45.36 1.04 -20.42
CA VAL A 5 44.57 0.04 -19.68
C VAL A 5 43.08 0.19 -20.02
N ASP A 6 42.37 -0.93 -20.18
CA ASP A 6 40.92 -1.00 -19.97
C ASP A 6 40.65 -2.10 -18.94
N ILE A 7 40.49 -1.70 -17.69
CA ILE A 7 39.77 -2.47 -16.68
C ILE A 7 38.34 -2.02 -16.86
N ALA A 8 37.47 -2.91 -17.34
CA ALA A 8 36.04 -2.67 -17.32
C ALA A 8 35.61 -2.65 -15.85
N ASP A 9 35.14 -1.49 -15.39
CA ASP A 9 34.39 -1.34 -14.15
C ASP A 9 33.20 -2.31 -14.17
N GLU A 10 33.27 -3.37 -13.37
CA GLU A 10 32.07 -4.01 -12.88
C GLU A 10 31.44 -3.05 -11.89
N ALA A 11 30.47 -2.26 -12.36
CA ALA A 11 29.59 -1.51 -11.48
C ALA A 11 28.78 -2.52 -10.66
N THR A 12 29.26 -2.80 -9.45
CA THR A 12 28.51 -3.56 -8.44
C THR A 12 27.28 -2.73 -8.08
N VAL A 13 26.13 -3.06 -8.66
CA VAL A 13 24.84 -2.53 -8.22
C VAL A 13 24.61 -3.09 -6.82
N VAL A 14 24.94 -2.30 -5.80
CA VAL A 14 24.57 -2.62 -4.43
C VAL A 14 23.06 -2.39 -4.36
N GLN A 15 22.27 -3.45 -4.51
CA GLN A 15 20.87 -3.40 -4.13
C GLN A 15 20.81 -3.14 -2.63
N GLU A 16 20.44 -1.92 -2.25
CA GLU A 16 20.10 -1.59 -0.88
C GLU A 16 18.88 -2.42 -0.50
N LYS A 17 19.08 -3.40 0.38
CA LYS A 17 18.00 -4.27 0.85
C LYS A 17 17.29 -3.53 1.96
N VAL A 18 16.11 -2.99 1.73
CA VAL A 18 15.33 -2.29 2.75
C VAL A 18 14.28 -3.23 3.34
N VAL A 19 14.07 -3.19 4.67
CA VAL A 19 13.03 -3.95 5.38
C VAL A 19 12.18 -3.02 6.21
N VAL A 20 10.85 -3.21 6.18
CA VAL A 20 9.92 -2.51 7.07
C VAL A 20 9.46 -3.45 8.17
N ALA A 21 9.49 -2.97 9.41
CA ALA A 21 8.95 -3.69 10.56
C ALA A 21 7.86 -2.87 11.24
N THR A 22 6.78 -3.55 11.63
CA THR A 22 5.68 -2.99 12.42
C THR A 22 5.65 -3.69 13.79
N GLY A 23 5.31 -2.96 14.85
CA GLY A 23 4.94 -3.53 16.15
C GLY A 23 6.01 -3.80 17.23
N LEU A 24 7.27 -3.31 17.12
CA LEU A 24 8.24 -3.40 18.23
C LEU A 24 8.98 -2.06 18.43
N PHE A 25 8.48 -1.23 19.33
CA PHE A 25 9.00 0.13 19.55
C PHE A 25 9.15 0.49 21.04
N PRO A 26 10.07 1.42 21.37
CA PRO A 26 10.03 2.12 22.65
C PRO A 26 8.67 2.78 22.84
N LYS A 27 8.10 2.69 24.05
CA LYS A 27 6.77 3.20 24.37
C LYS A 27 6.69 4.72 24.18
N ASP A 28 6.18 5.17 23.03
CA ASP A 28 5.57 6.49 22.92
C ASP A 28 4.12 6.38 23.42
N ILE A 29 3.76 7.16 24.45
CA ILE A 29 2.42 7.11 25.05
C ILE A 29 1.35 7.81 24.21
N ASN A 30 1.76 8.59 23.21
CA ASN A 30 0.87 9.38 22.38
C ASN A 30 0.65 8.76 20.99
N ALA A 31 1.54 7.86 20.53
CA ALA A 31 1.39 7.14 19.27
C ALA A 31 0.54 5.87 19.48
N THR A 32 -0.47 5.68 18.63
CA THR A 32 -1.29 4.45 18.67
C THR A 32 -0.69 3.34 17.81
N ALA A 33 0.18 3.68 16.86
CA ALA A 33 1.02 2.75 16.12
C ALA A 33 2.27 3.47 15.56
N MET A 34 3.28 2.69 15.18
CA MET A 34 4.51 3.21 14.57
C MET A 34 4.96 2.29 13.43
N VAL A 35 5.65 2.86 12.44
CA VAL A 35 6.31 2.15 11.35
C VAL A 35 7.78 2.58 11.34
N GLN A 36 8.71 1.63 11.29
CA GLN A 36 10.14 1.91 11.12
C GLN A 36 10.68 1.17 9.91
N VAL A 37 11.42 1.91 9.09
CA VAL A 37 12.18 1.36 7.97
C VAL A 37 13.62 1.10 8.43
N TRP A 38 14.18 -0.02 8.01
CA TRP A 38 15.54 -0.45 8.34
C TRP A 38 16.34 -0.68 7.06
N THR A 39 17.60 -0.30 7.09
CA THR A 39 18.57 -0.50 6.02
C THR A 39 19.77 -1.31 6.54
N PRO A 40 20.49 -2.07 5.69
CA PRO A 40 21.67 -2.80 6.13
C PRO A 40 22.79 -1.80 6.37
N LEU A 41 23.47 -1.91 7.51
CA LEU A 41 24.73 -1.23 7.73
C LEU A 41 25.79 -1.92 6.87
N THR A 42 26.22 -1.25 5.82
CA THR A 42 27.41 -1.63 5.05
C THR A 42 28.64 -1.09 5.78
N GLU A 43 29.38 -1.97 6.46
CA GLU A 43 30.72 -1.58 6.94
C GLU A 43 31.66 -1.55 5.73
N GLU A 44 32.11 -0.35 5.34
CA GLU A 44 33.02 -0.17 4.19
C GLU A 44 34.40 -0.83 4.38
N ASN A 45 34.72 -1.37 5.56
CA ASN A 45 36.04 -1.93 5.79
C ASN A 45 36.05 -2.90 7.00
N PRO A 46 35.80 -4.21 6.81
CA PRO A 46 36.15 -5.17 7.84
C PRO A 46 37.67 -5.09 8.02
N LYS A 47 38.11 -4.54 9.17
CA LYS A 47 39.54 -4.45 9.53
C LYS A 47 40.25 -5.81 9.56
N ASP A 48 39.49 -6.89 9.47
CA ASP A 48 39.96 -8.25 9.29
C ASP A 48 39.49 -8.79 7.93
N GLU A 49 40.46 -9.09 7.05
CA GLU A 49 40.27 -9.75 5.75
C GLU A 49 39.56 -11.12 5.85
N TRP A 50 39.47 -11.68 7.06
CA TRP A 50 38.83 -12.96 7.38
C TRP A 50 37.53 -12.83 8.17
N ALA A 51 37.10 -11.62 8.52
CA ALA A 51 35.82 -11.43 9.19
C ALA A 51 34.68 -11.67 8.19
N LEU A 52 33.75 -12.58 8.53
CA LEU A 52 32.49 -12.67 7.81
C LEU A 52 31.76 -11.33 7.97
N PRO A 53 31.17 -10.76 6.90
CA PRO A 53 30.42 -9.52 7.00
C PRO A 53 29.32 -9.70 8.05
N THR A 54 29.38 -8.90 9.12
CA THR A 54 28.32 -8.86 10.11
C THR A 54 27.20 -8.00 9.57
N PHE A 55 26.16 -8.62 9.00
CA PHE A 55 24.96 -7.90 8.59
C PHE A 55 24.23 -7.37 9.83
N LYS A 56 24.32 -6.07 10.05
CA LYS A 56 23.53 -5.36 11.07
C LYS A 56 22.49 -4.51 10.37
N TRP A 57 21.26 -4.53 10.87
CA TRP A 57 20.20 -3.62 10.43
C TRP A 57 20.22 -2.37 11.31
N ILE A 58 20.13 -1.20 10.68
CA ILE A 58 20.03 0.10 11.35
C ILE A 58 18.77 0.84 10.87
N PRO A 59 18.15 1.68 11.72
CA PRO A 59 16.97 2.43 11.31
C PRO A 59 17.33 3.42 10.19
N LEU A 60 16.50 3.46 9.16
CA LEU A 60 16.56 4.47 8.09
C LEU A 60 15.50 5.53 8.41
N GLY A 61 15.95 6.68 8.91
CA GLY A 61 15.08 7.76 9.40
C GLY A 61 14.45 7.50 10.77
N ASN A 62 13.68 8.47 11.23
CA ASN A 62 12.93 8.36 12.48
C ASN A 62 11.72 7.42 12.32
N PRO A 63 11.18 6.89 13.43
CA PRO A 63 9.92 6.17 13.38
C PRO A 63 8.78 7.07 12.88
N ILE A 64 7.97 6.55 11.97
CA ILE A 64 6.76 7.20 11.49
C ILE A 64 5.63 6.87 12.46
N ASN A 65 5.20 7.88 13.21
CA ASN A 65 4.13 7.75 14.19
C ASN A 65 2.75 7.98 13.55
N GLY A 66 1.81 7.07 13.82
CA GLY A 66 0.41 7.21 13.46
C GLY A 66 -0.47 7.30 14.69
N ASN A 67 -1.40 8.26 14.68
CA ASN A 67 -2.41 8.44 15.74
C ASN A 67 -3.81 7.97 15.28
N ASN A 68 -3.84 7.17 14.22
CA ASN A 68 -5.04 6.61 13.63
C ASN A 68 -5.16 5.13 13.99
N ALA A 69 -6.39 4.61 13.99
CA ALA A 69 -6.62 3.18 14.18
C ALA A 69 -5.96 2.40 13.04
N LEU A 70 -5.47 1.19 13.31
CA LEU A 70 -4.88 0.28 12.31
C LEU A 70 -3.71 0.88 11.49
N PHE A 71 -3.12 2.01 11.91
CA PHE A 71 -1.98 2.59 11.20
C PHE A 71 -0.80 1.61 11.20
N GLY A 72 -0.23 1.35 10.03
CA GLY A 72 0.82 0.35 9.86
C GLY A 72 0.30 -1.09 9.79
N GLN A 73 -1.02 -1.32 9.64
CA GLN A 73 -1.56 -2.66 9.41
C GLN A 73 -1.04 -3.27 8.11
N ASN A 74 -0.99 -2.47 7.05
CA ASN A 74 -0.35 -2.82 5.79
C ASN A 74 0.70 -1.75 5.47
N VAL A 75 1.86 -2.21 4.99
CA VAL A 75 2.97 -1.37 4.54
C VAL A 75 3.56 -1.95 3.26
N LYS A 76 3.93 -1.09 2.31
CA LYS A 76 4.62 -1.50 1.06
C LYS A 76 5.73 -0.50 0.75
N LEU A 77 6.86 -0.99 0.26
CA LEU A 77 7.95 -0.17 -0.26
C LEU A 77 7.97 -0.22 -1.78
N SER A 78 8.43 0.87 -2.41
CA SER A 78 8.91 0.83 -3.79
C SER A 78 10.11 -0.12 -3.92
N GLN A 79 10.45 -0.49 -5.15
CA GLN A 79 11.52 -1.44 -5.43
C GLN A 79 12.89 -0.95 -4.92
N ASP A 80 13.14 0.35 -5.01
CA ASP A 80 14.35 1.01 -4.51
C ASP A 80 14.27 1.37 -3.01
N GLY A 81 13.11 1.17 -2.38
CA GLY A 81 12.89 1.52 -0.99
C GLY A 81 12.80 3.01 -0.69
N SER A 82 12.72 3.89 -1.70
CA SER A 82 12.65 5.35 -1.49
C SER A 82 11.25 5.86 -1.16
N LEU A 83 10.20 5.11 -1.52
CA LEU A 83 8.80 5.40 -1.23
C LEU A 83 8.17 4.32 -0.36
N LEU A 84 7.37 4.75 0.61
CA LEU A 84 6.68 3.89 1.56
C LEU A 84 5.18 4.22 1.59
N ALA A 85 4.35 3.22 1.35
CA ALA A 85 2.91 3.29 1.59
C ALA A 85 2.60 2.74 2.99
N VAL A 86 1.80 3.47 3.76
CA VAL A 86 1.31 3.04 5.08
C VAL A 86 -0.20 3.20 5.14
N GLN A 87 -0.90 2.10 5.40
CA GLN A 87 -2.36 2.09 5.54
C GLN A 87 -2.76 2.33 7.00
N GLY A 88 -3.90 2.97 7.20
CA GLY A 88 -4.57 3.10 8.49
C GLY A 88 -6.06 3.36 8.32
N SER A 89 -6.75 3.62 9.42
CA SER A 89 -8.18 3.91 9.45
C SER A 89 -8.48 5.11 10.35
N LYS A 90 -9.38 5.97 9.89
CA LYS A 90 -9.87 7.14 10.65
C LYS A 90 -11.37 7.06 10.82
N ASN A 91 -11.88 7.69 11.87
CA ASN A 91 -13.32 7.84 12.03
C ASN A 91 -13.87 8.64 10.85
N MET A 92 -14.99 8.19 10.29
CA MET A 92 -15.72 9.00 9.33
C MET A 92 -16.30 10.26 10.00
N PRO A 93 -16.33 11.40 9.28
CA PRO A 93 -17.04 12.57 9.77
C PRO A 93 -18.54 12.25 9.94
N PRO A 94 -19.23 12.89 10.90
CA PRO A 94 -20.69 12.78 10.99
C PRO A 94 -21.34 13.28 9.69
N ASP A 95 -22.38 12.58 9.21
CA ASP A 95 -23.23 12.98 8.07
C ASP A 95 -24.61 13.40 8.60
N ASP A 96 -25.28 14.29 7.86
CA ASP A 96 -26.59 14.88 8.18
C ASP A 96 -27.74 13.85 8.22
N ASN A 97 -27.51 12.60 7.79
CA ASN A 97 -28.52 11.53 7.70
C ASN A 97 -28.25 10.29 8.55
N ASP A 98 -27.11 10.21 9.25
CA ASP A 98 -26.80 9.09 10.14
C ASP A 98 -26.00 9.59 11.34
N ASP A 99 -26.73 9.79 12.45
CA ASP A 99 -26.22 10.23 13.75
C ASP A 99 -25.38 9.14 14.45
N SER A 100 -25.14 7.99 13.79
CA SER A 100 -24.38 6.89 14.38
C SER A 100 -22.88 7.08 14.35
N GLY A 101 -22.29 7.95 13.52
CA GLY A 101 -20.91 8.46 13.64
C GLY A 101 -19.77 7.43 13.85
N LEU A 102 -19.97 6.15 13.51
CA LEU A 102 -19.14 5.04 14.01
C LEU A 102 -18.46 4.19 12.92
N GLY A 103 -18.58 4.55 11.64
CA GLY A 103 -17.84 3.84 10.61
C GLY A 103 -16.38 4.31 10.52
N LEU A 104 -15.47 3.35 10.31
CA LEU A 104 -14.06 3.61 10.00
C LEU A 104 -13.88 3.71 8.49
N SER A 105 -13.12 4.69 8.05
CA SER A 105 -12.68 4.88 6.66
C SER A 105 -11.18 4.59 6.58
N CYS A 106 -10.81 3.71 5.66
CA CYS A 106 -9.42 3.42 5.32
C CYS A 106 -8.75 4.64 4.67
N PHE A 107 -7.47 4.85 4.99
CA PHE A 107 -6.62 5.74 4.21
C PHE A 107 -5.27 5.10 3.98
N ILE A 108 -4.59 5.56 2.93
CA ILE A 108 -3.20 5.24 2.67
C ILE A 108 -2.42 6.54 2.65
N ARG A 109 -1.35 6.58 3.43
CA ARG A 109 -0.41 7.69 3.46
C ARG A 109 0.89 7.26 2.83
N MET A 110 1.36 8.06 1.89
CA MET A 110 2.60 7.84 1.17
C MET A 110 3.70 8.69 1.82
N PHE A 111 4.90 8.13 1.94
CA PHE A 111 6.08 8.80 2.44
C PHE A 111 7.22 8.64 1.45
N GLN A 112 8.07 9.65 1.35
CA GLN A 112 9.32 9.64 0.62
C GLN A 112 10.47 9.81 1.60
N TYR A 113 11.52 9.00 1.46
CA TYR A 113 12.76 9.23 2.18
C TYR A 113 13.52 10.39 1.54
N LEU A 114 13.78 11.44 2.32
CA LEU A 114 14.56 12.59 1.88
C LEU A 114 15.95 12.53 2.51
N GLU A 115 16.96 12.20 1.71
CA GLU A 115 18.37 12.16 2.12
C GLU A 115 18.83 13.47 2.78
N SER A 116 18.31 14.62 2.32
CA SER A 116 18.63 15.93 2.90
C SER A 116 18.15 16.11 4.33
N GLU A 117 17.11 15.39 4.73
CA GLU A 117 16.53 15.39 6.08
C GLU A 117 16.94 14.14 6.87
N ALA A 118 17.55 13.16 6.19
CA ALA A 118 17.77 11.81 6.66
C ALA A 118 16.49 11.19 7.26
N ASP A 119 15.31 11.53 6.74
CA ASP A 119 14.02 11.17 7.33
C ASP A 119 12.90 10.98 6.28
N TRP A 120 11.79 10.40 6.73
CA TRP A 120 10.60 10.15 5.92
C TRP A 120 9.62 11.32 5.99
N VAL A 121 9.29 11.88 4.82
CA VAL A 121 8.34 12.99 4.69
C VAL A 121 7.12 12.54 3.90
N GLN A 122 5.93 12.96 4.33
CA GLN A 122 4.69 12.61 3.64
C GLN A 122 4.69 13.13 2.19
N LEU A 123 4.37 12.26 1.24
CA LEU A 123 4.29 12.54 -0.19
C LEU A 123 2.83 12.73 -0.62
N GLY A 124 2.43 13.98 -0.77
CA GLY A 124 1.07 14.36 -1.17
C GLY A 124 0.03 14.19 -0.06
N GLN A 125 -1.25 14.34 -0.42
CA GLN A 125 -2.37 14.16 0.49
C GLN A 125 -2.63 12.67 0.80
N ASP A 126 -3.36 12.39 1.89
CA ASP A 126 -3.82 11.03 2.18
C ASP A 126 -4.73 10.51 1.06
N ILE A 127 -4.48 9.29 0.60
CA ILE A 127 -5.33 8.60 -0.35
C ILE A 127 -6.51 8.01 0.42
N THR A 128 -7.71 8.44 0.06
CA THR A 128 -8.97 8.00 0.68
C THR A 128 -9.98 7.64 -0.39
N HIS A 129 -11.00 6.86 -0.05
CA HIS A 129 -12.22 6.81 -0.85
C HIS A 129 -13.04 8.07 -0.55
N GLU A 130 -13.09 9.00 -1.50
CA GLU A 130 -13.83 10.24 -1.32
C GLU A 130 -15.34 9.95 -1.24
N ASN A 131 -15.97 10.17 -0.08
CA ASN A 131 -17.43 10.19 0.12
C ASN A 131 -18.19 8.88 -0.09
N ASP A 132 -17.50 7.75 -0.15
CA ASP A 132 -18.13 6.44 -0.09
C ASP A 132 -18.40 6.15 1.41
N ARG A 133 -19.67 5.94 1.75
CA ARG A 133 -20.12 5.76 3.15
C ARG A 133 -19.54 4.43 3.69
N TYR A 134 -19.94 3.99 4.88
CA TYR A 134 -19.88 2.58 5.34
C TYR A 134 -18.70 2.11 6.22
N GLU A 135 -18.98 1.05 6.98
CA GLU A 135 -18.03 0.30 7.80
C GLU A 135 -17.04 -0.43 6.90
N GLU A 136 -15.85 0.13 6.75
CA GLU A 136 -14.91 -0.40 5.78
C GLU A 136 -14.02 -1.48 6.37
N TYR A 137 -13.89 -2.55 5.59
CA TYR A 137 -12.74 -3.41 5.69
C TYR A 137 -11.62 -2.86 4.82
N CYS A 138 -10.44 -2.75 5.40
CA CYS A 138 -9.21 -2.31 4.77
C CYS A 138 -8.40 -3.53 4.28
N PRO A 139 -8.66 -4.09 3.08
CA PRO A 139 -7.83 -5.15 2.54
C PRO A 139 -6.44 -4.61 2.18
N ASP A 140 -5.61 -5.48 1.60
CA ASP A 140 -4.23 -5.15 1.24
C ASP A 140 -4.17 -4.00 0.21
N MET A 141 -2.97 -3.46 0.03
CA MET A 141 -2.64 -2.49 -1.01
C MET A 141 -1.43 -3.01 -1.79
N THR A 142 -1.23 -2.54 -3.02
CA THR A 142 -0.05 -2.88 -3.82
C THR A 142 0.48 -1.62 -4.48
N LEU A 143 1.78 -1.65 -4.77
CA LEU A 143 2.55 -0.48 -5.20
C LEU A 143 3.43 -0.87 -6.39
N SER A 144 3.54 0.02 -7.38
CA SER A 144 4.45 -0.17 -8.51
C SER A 144 5.90 -0.11 -8.06
N ALA A 145 6.82 -0.57 -8.89
CA ALA A 145 8.24 -0.59 -8.57
C ALA A 145 8.81 0.82 -8.33
N ASP A 146 8.33 1.81 -9.08
CA ASP A 146 8.68 3.23 -8.89
C ASP A 146 7.94 3.89 -7.71
N GLY A 147 6.97 3.20 -7.11
CA GLY A 147 6.17 3.72 -6.01
C GLY A 147 5.13 4.78 -6.36
N LEU A 148 4.90 5.07 -7.64
CA LEU A 148 4.04 6.19 -8.09
C LEU A 148 2.66 5.76 -8.60
N THR A 149 2.39 4.46 -8.68
CA THR A 149 1.05 3.90 -8.90
C THR A 149 0.69 2.97 -7.75
N LEU A 150 -0.49 3.18 -7.19
CA LEU A 150 -1.01 2.42 -6.06
C LEU A 150 -2.37 1.83 -6.41
N VAL A 151 -2.59 0.59 -5.99
CA VAL A 151 -3.89 -0.07 -6.06
C VAL A 151 -4.27 -0.56 -4.68
N TYR A 152 -5.51 -0.27 -4.26
CA TYR A 152 -6.06 -0.85 -3.05
C TYR A 152 -7.48 -1.31 -3.28
N GLY A 153 -7.84 -2.38 -2.58
CA GLY A 153 -9.21 -2.83 -2.47
C GLY A 153 -9.89 -2.12 -1.32
N TYR A 154 -11.21 -2.06 -1.34
CA TYR A 154 -12.00 -1.71 -0.17
C TYR A 154 -13.38 -2.36 -0.28
N ARG A 155 -14.03 -2.54 0.86
CA ARG A 155 -15.42 -3.02 0.92
C ARG A 155 -16.29 -1.91 1.44
N GLY A 156 -17.27 -1.50 0.64
CA GLY A 156 -18.27 -0.50 0.98
C GLY A 156 -19.61 -0.93 0.42
N PHE A 157 -20.70 -0.38 0.92
CA PHE A 157 -21.99 -0.56 0.27
C PHE A 157 -22.07 0.42 -0.90
N ASP A 158 -22.90 0.14 -1.90
CA ASP A 158 -23.00 1.03 -3.05
C ASP A 158 -24.09 2.09 -2.82
N LYS A 159 -23.73 3.38 -2.90
CA LYS A 159 -24.71 4.48 -2.83
C LYS A 159 -25.72 4.42 -3.98
N ASP A 160 -25.32 3.86 -5.12
CA ASP A 160 -26.14 3.74 -6.33
C ASP A 160 -26.98 2.44 -6.31
N CYS A 161 -26.76 1.57 -5.32
CA CYS A 161 -27.57 0.39 -5.04
C CYS A 161 -28.17 0.44 -3.61
N PRO A 162 -28.99 1.45 -3.26
CA PRO A 162 -29.48 1.69 -1.89
C PRO A 162 -30.42 0.61 -1.34
N HIS A 163 -30.76 -0.39 -2.15
CA HIS A 163 -31.57 -1.54 -1.76
C HIS A 163 -30.73 -2.81 -1.55
N ASP A 164 -29.41 -2.74 -1.71
CA ASP A 164 -28.51 -3.83 -1.39
C ASP A 164 -27.94 -3.67 0.03
N PRO A 165 -28.31 -4.54 0.98
CA PRO A 165 -27.75 -4.52 2.33
C PRO A 165 -26.37 -5.19 2.41
N THR A 166 -25.76 -5.55 1.28
CA THR A 166 -24.48 -6.27 1.24
C THR A 166 -23.37 -5.33 0.76
N PRO A 167 -22.24 -5.22 1.48
CA PRO A 167 -21.11 -4.46 0.98
C PRO A 167 -20.50 -5.16 -0.24
N HIS A 168 -20.15 -4.37 -1.25
CA HIS A 168 -19.43 -4.80 -2.43
C HIS A 168 -17.94 -4.52 -2.28
N GLY A 169 -17.14 -5.39 -2.86
CA GLY A 169 -15.71 -5.20 -3.02
C GLY A 169 -15.43 -4.32 -4.21
N HIS A 170 -14.53 -3.37 -4.02
CA HIS A 170 -14.11 -2.42 -5.04
C HIS A 170 -12.59 -2.43 -5.14
N VAL A 171 -12.06 -2.11 -6.32
CA VAL A 171 -10.62 -1.90 -6.52
C VAL A 171 -10.39 -0.57 -7.19
N ARG A 172 -9.53 0.24 -6.56
CA ARG A 172 -9.25 1.60 -7.01
C ARG A 172 -7.77 1.77 -7.32
N VAL A 173 -7.50 2.43 -8.44
CA VAL A 173 -6.15 2.76 -8.90
C VAL A 173 -5.89 4.24 -8.71
N TRP A 174 -4.73 4.59 -8.16
CA TRP A 174 -4.25 5.95 -7.98
C TRP A 174 -2.86 6.11 -8.60
N SER A 175 -2.53 7.33 -9.03
CA SER A 175 -1.18 7.72 -9.41
C SER A 175 -0.78 9.06 -8.84
N PHE A 176 0.48 9.20 -8.51
CA PHE A 176 1.02 10.48 -8.09
C PHE A 176 1.28 11.38 -9.30
N ASP A 177 0.63 12.54 -9.33
CA ASP A 177 0.92 13.60 -10.29
C ASP A 177 2.03 14.48 -9.76
N THR A 178 3.22 14.37 -10.37
CA THR A 178 4.40 15.14 -9.98
C THR A 178 4.26 16.64 -10.25
N ALA A 179 3.37 17.05 -11.16
CA ALA A 179 3.15 18.47 -11.45
C ALA A 179 2.36 19.16 -10.33
N SER A 180 1.27 18.53 -9.86
CA SER A 180 0.47 19.04 -8.75
C SER A 180 0.96 18.61 -7.37
N GLN A 181 1.88 17.64 -7.29
CA GLN A 181 2.32 16.98 -6.05
C GLN A 181 1.16 16.35 -5.30
N GLN A 182 0.19 15.78 -6.02
CA GLN A 182 -1.01 15.16 -5.46
C GLN A 182 -1.22 13.75 -6.00
N TRP A 183 -1.81 12.89 -5.19
CA TRP A 183 -2.36 11.63 -5.68
C TRP A 183 -3.65 11.89 -6.43
N ILE A 184 -3.80 11.29 -7.60
CA ILE A 184 -5.01 11.40 -8.44
C ILE A 184 -5.53 10.02 -8.80
N ARG A 185 -6.84 9.91 -8.89
CA ARG A 185 -7.54 8.66 -9.20
C ARG A 185 -7.40 8.34 -10.69
N LYS A 186 -7.00 7.10 -11.02
CA LYS A 186 -6.85 6.61 -12.40
C LYS A 186 -8.13 5.93 -12.89
N GLY A 187 -9.15 6.73 -13.15
CA GLY A 187 -10.45 6.25 -13.66
C GLY A 187 -11.42 5.78 -12.57
N PRO A 188 -12.54 5.14 -12.95
CA PRO A 188 -13.52 4.60 -12.02
C PRO A 188 -12.99 3.34 -11.31
N ASP A 189 -13.74 2.84 -10.33
CA ASP A 189 -13.39 1.55 -9.69
C ASP A 189 -13.52 0.39 -10.68
N LEU A 190 -12.63 -0.59 -10.58
CA LEU A 190 -12.48 -1.64 -11.60
C LEU A 190 -13.71 -2.55 -11.71
N ASP A 191 -14.46 -2.75 -10.62
CA ASP A 191 -15.73 -3.50 -10.59
C ASP A 191 -16.79 -2.84 -11.49
N THR A 192 -16.81 -1.51 -11.59
CA THR A 192 -17.76 -0.78 -12.45
C THR A 192 -17.52 -1.01 -13.95
N LEU A 193 -16.38 -1.59 -14.32
CA LEU A 193 -16.07 -1.95 -15.70
C LEU A 193 -16.72 -3.26 -16.14
N PHE A 194 -17.27 -4.05 -15.21
CA PHE A 194 -17.90 -5.34 -15.47
C PHE A 194 -19.39 -5.30 -15.09
N PRO A 195 -20.28 -4.84 -15.99
CA PRO A 195 -21.70 -4.64 -15.66
C PRO A 195 -22.51 -5.95 -15.45
N ASN A 196 -21.87 -7.12 -15.60
CA ASN A 196 -22.53 -8.43 -15.55
C ASN A 196 -22.14 -9.22 -14.27
N ILE A 197 -21.95 -8.56 -13.13
CA ILE A 197 -21.84 -9.28 -11.86
C ILE A 197 -23.25 -9.84 -11.54
N GLU A 198 -23.43 -11.14 -11.75
CA GLU A 198 -24.75 -11.79 -11.75
C GLU A 198 -25.23 -12.13 -10.33
N SER A 199 -24.34 -12.16 -9.33
CA SER A 199 -24.72 -12.39 -7.93
C SER A 199 -24.04 -11.46 -6.91
N GLN A 200 -24.79 -11.10 -5.86
CA GLN A 200 -24.34 -10.23 -4.76
C GLN A 200 -23.10 -10.77 -4.02
N GLN A 201 -22.87 -12.09 -4.08
CA GLN A 201 -21.74 -12.72 -3.41
C GLN A 201 -20.45 -12.68 -4.25
N GLU A 202 -20.55 -12.54 -5.58
CA GLU A 202 -19.41 -12.27 -6.46
C GLU A 202 -18.81 -10.88 -6.18
N ALA A 203 -19.69 -9.88 -6.00
CA ALA A 203 -19.27 -8.52 -5.66
C ALA A 203 -18.55 -8.45 -4.30
N TYR A 204 -19.01 -9.21 -3.30
CA TYR A 204 -18.48 -9.14 -1.92
C TYR A 204 -16.97 -9.45 -1.81
N TYR A 205 -16.44 -10.36 -2.64
CA TYR A 205 -15.02 -10.78 -2.59
C TYR A 205 -14.15 -10.12 -3.64
N PHE A 206 -14.71 -9.29 -4.52
CA PHE A 206 -13.93 -8.58 -5.51
C PHE A 206 -12.87 -7.70 -4.82
N GLY A 207 -11.62 -7.78 -5.26
CA GLY A 207 -10.58 -6.91 -4.72
C GLY A 207 -10.06 -7.23 -3.34
N THR A 208 -10.41 -8.39 -2.75
CA THR A 208 -9.75 -8.83 -1.50
C THR A 208 -8.29 -9.22 -1.71
N ASP A 209 -7.93 -9.54 -2.95
CA ASP A 209 -6.56 -9.77 -3.38
C ASP A 209 -6.36 -9.14 -4.76
N HIS A 210 -5.20 -8.53 -4.94
CA HIS A 210 -4.83 -7.86 -6.18
C HIS A 210 -3.32 -7.66 -6.24
N HIS A 211 -2.82 -7.54 -7.47
CA HIS A 211 -1.40 -7.34 -7.73
C HIS A 211 -1.21 -6.35 -8.86
N LEU A 212 -0.13 -5.58 -8.78
CA LEU A 212 0.23 -4.58 -9.78
C LEU A 212 1.57 -4.96 -10.43
N SER A 213 1.71 -4.76 -11.74
CA SER A 213 2.99 -4.90 -12.43
C SER A 213 4.00 -3.88 -11.90
N ALA A 214 5.29 -4.20 -12.03
CA ALA A 214 6.38 -3.29 -11.68
C ALA A 214 6.21 -1.91 -12.35
N GLU A 215 5.80 -1.87 -13.62
CA GLU A 215 5.56 -0.64 -14.40
C GLU A 215 4.29 0.12 -13.98
N GLY A 216 3.44 -0.45 -13.12
CA GLY A 216 2.20 0.20 -12.68
C GLY A 216 1.08 0.25 -13.72
N ASP A 217 1.18 -0.52 -14.81
CA ASP A 217 0.25 -0.49 -15.95
C ASP A 217 -0.74 -1.68 -16.02
N ARG A 218 -0.51 -2.74 -15.22
CA ARG A 218 -1.33 -3.97 -15.25
C ARG A 218 -1.74 -4.35 -13.84
N VAL A 219 -3.04 -4.54 -13.65
CA VAL A 219 -3.63 -4.96 -12.38
C VAL A 219 -4.26 -6.33 -12.56
N THR A 220 -3.98 -7.26 -11.65
CA THR A 220 -4.80 -8.46 -11.46
C THR A 220 -5.67 -8.26 -10.24
N VAL A 221 -6.92 -8.69 -10.32
CA VAL A 221 -7.87 -8.63 -9.21
C VAL A 221 -8.49 -10.01 -9.04
N LEU A 222 -8.59 -10.47 -7.80
CA LEU A 222 -9.40 -11.64 -7.49
C LEU A 222 -10.88 -11.31 -7.70
N GLY A 223 -11.51 -12.03 -8.63
CA GLY A 223 -12.96 -12.15 -8.72
C GLY A 223 -13.37 -13.55 -8.29
N PHE A 224 -14.46 -13.68 -7.55
CA PHE A 224 -14.99 -14.97 -7.11
C PHE A 224 -16.29 -15.24 -7.84
N GLU A 225 -16.39 -16.36 -8.57
CA GLU A 225 -17.66 -16.82 -9.16
C GLU A 225 -18.17 -18.01 -8.35
N LEU A 226 -19.31 -17.85 -7.67
CA LEU A 226 -19.99 -18.98 -7.05
C LEU A 226 -20.81 -19.69 -8.12
N VAL A 227 -20.18 -20.61 -8.83
CA VAL A 227 -20.95 -21.56 -9.64
C VAL A 227 -21.76 -22.42 -8.68
N SER A 228 -23.07 -22.17 -8.61
CA SER A 228 -23.96 -23.09 -7.88
C SER A 228 -23.75 -24.49 -8.49
N LEU A 229 -23.31 -25.45 -7.67
CA LEU A 229 -23.29 -26.86 -8.05
C LEU A 229 -24.75 -27.34 -8.17
N SER A 230 -25.41 -27.01 -9.27
CA SER A 230 -26.72 -27.53 -9.62
C SER A 230 -26.62 -28.39 -10.88
N ARG A 231 -25.98 -29.56 -10.73
CA ARG A 231 -26.15 -30.79 -11.55
C ARG A 231 -25.13 -31.81 -11.05
N VAL A 232 -25.47 -33.03 -10.64
CA VAL A 232 -26.44 -33.98 -11.19
C VAL A 232 -26.95 -34.84 -10.02
N ALA A 233 -28.23 -34.77 -9.69
CA ALA A 233 -28.93 -35.91 -9.10
C ALA A 233 -29.71 -36.56 -10.24
N ASP A 234 -29.00 -37.37 -11.03
CA ASP A 234 -29.61 -38.45 -11.78
C ASP A 234 -29.69 -39.62 -10.79
N GLU A 235 -30.90 -39.95 -10.34
CA GLU A 235 -31.45 -41.31 -10.19
C GLU A 235 -32.95 -41.24 -9.83
#